data_AF-A0A2V8MLJ8-F1
#
_entry.id   AF-A0A2V8MLJ8-F1
#
_cell.length_a   1.000
_cell.length_b   1.000
_cell.length_c   1.000
_cell.angle_alpha   90.00
_cell.angle_beta   90.00
_cell.angle_gamma   90.00
#
_symmetry.space_group_name_H-M   'P 1'
#
loop_
_entity.id
_entity.type
_entity.pdbx_description
1 polymer ?
#
loop_
_entity_poly.entity_id
_entity_poly.type
_entity_poly.pdbx_seq_one_letter_code
_entity_poly.pdbx_strand_id
1 'polypeptide(L)'
;MMVLTFFLLLLQNPQPEIRIPDLERQIHESVNAQRKANEREPFEWDDTLENLARAHSEDMATRGYFKHVNPEGLTPMKRLQQAGYNKCRLVGENIYALCVS
;
A
#
# COMPACT_ATOMS: atom_id res chain seq x y z
N MET A 1 -39.37 17.04 -13.51
CA MET A 1 -39.12 16.01 -12.48
C MET A 1 -37.89 15.12 -12.71
N MET A 2 -37.18 15.18 -13.86
CA MET A 2 -35.98 14.36 -14.13
C MET A 2 -34.64 14.96 -13.63
N VAL A 3 -34.60 16.26 -13.32
CA VAL A 3 -33.37 16.93 -12.86
C VAL A 3 -33.09 16.66 -11.38
N LEU A 4 -34.15 16.48 -10.58
CA LEU A 4 -34.05 16.22 -9.14
C LEU A 4 -33.57 14.78 -8.83
N THR A 5 -33.91 13.81 -9.69
CA THR A 5 -33.50 12.41 -9.54
C THR A 5 -32.03 12.19 -9.88
N PHE A 6 -31.47 12.93 -10.85
CA PHE A 6 -30.03 12.84 -11.19
C PHE A 6 -29.14 13.43 -10.09
N PHE A 7 -29.61 14.48 -9.40
CA PHE A 7 -28.90 15.10 -8.28
C PHE A 7 -28.93 14.23 -7.01
N LEU A 8 -30.02 13.47 -6.80
CA LEU A 8 -30.10 12.50 -5.70
C LEU A 8 -29.16 11.29 -5.88
N LEU A 9 -28.92 10.85 -7.12
CA LEU A 9 -28.04 9.71 -7.44
C LEU A 9 -26.56 9.99 -7.15
N LEU A 10 -26.11 11.25 -7.27
CA LEU A 10 -24.71 11.63 -6.96
C LEU A 10 -24.42 11.70 -5.46
N LEU A 11 -25.44 11.94 -4.62
CA LEU A 11 -25.31 11.94 -3.15
C LEU A 11 -25.42 10.53 -2.54
N GLN A 12 -25.83 9.54 -3.34
CA GLN A 12 -25.99 8.14 -2.95
C GLN A 12 -24.86 7.25 -3.45
N ASN A 13 -23.74 7.81 -3.88
CA ASN A 13 -22.54 7.02 -4.15
C ASN A 13 -21.71 6.95 -2.86
N PRO A 14 -21.94 5.97 -1.96
CA PRO A 14 -21.06 5.80 -0.81
C PRO A 14 -19.65 5.63 -1.35
N GLN A 15 -18.68 6.26 -0.68
CA GLN A 15 -17.28 5.96 -0.96
C GLN A 15 -17.11 4.44 -0.90
N PRO A 16 -16.46 3.83 -1.91
CA PRO A 16 -16.28 2.38 -1.90
C PRO A 16 -15.62 1.99 -0.58
N GLU A 17 -16.19 1.01 0.10
CA GLU A 17 -15.58 0.46 1.30
C GLU A 17 -14.22 -0.14 0.91
N ILE A 18 -13.13 0.46 1.40
CA ILE A 18 -11.78 -0.02 1.11
C ILE A 18 -11.46 -1.12 2.13
N ARG A 19 -11.51 -2.36 1.65
CA ARG A 19 -10.96 -3.50 2.39
C ARG A 19 -9.46 -3.58 2.15
N ILE A 20 -8.68 -3.27 3.18
CA ILE A 20 -7.21 -3.16 3.08
C ILE A 20 -6.54 -4.42 2.50
N PRO A 21 -6.87 -5.66 2.92
CA PRO A 21 -6.24 -6.86 2.34
C PRO A 21 -6.52 -7.01 0.84
N ASP A 22 -7.73 -6.65 0.40
CA ASP A 22 -8.11 -6.75 -1.01
C ASP A 22 -7.39 -5.70 -1.85
N LEU A 23 -7.19 -4.49 -1.29
CA LEU A 23 -6.42 -3.42 -1.93
C LEU A 23 -4.94 -3.82 -2.08
N GLU A 24 -4.32 -4.38 -1.04
CA GLU A 24 -2.92 -4.83 -1.10
C GLU A 24 -2.73 -5.93 -2.15
N ARG A 25 -3.67 -6.89 -2.24
CA ARG A 25 -3.69 -7.92 -3.29
C ARG A 25 -3.79 -7.31 -4.68
N GLN A 26 -4.73 -6.38 -4.89
CA GLN A 26 -4.90 -5.69 -6.17
C GLN A 26 -3.65 -4.90 -6.58
N ILE A 27 -2.98 -4.23 -5.62
CA ILE A 27 -1.72 -3.53 -5.89
C ILE A 27 -0.65 -4.51 -6.36
N HIS A 28 -0.47 -5.63 -5.66
CA HIS A 28 0.54 -6.63 -6.05
C HIS A 28 0.26 -7.25 -7.41
N GLU A 29 -1.00 -7.61 -7.69
CA GLU A 29 -1.42 -8.12 -9.00
C GLU A 29 -1.17 -7.09 -10.11
N SER A 30 -1.49 -5.82 -9.84
CA SER A 30 -1.26 -4.72 -10.79
C SER A 30 0.24 -4.50 -11.05
N VAL A 31 1.07 -4.57 -10.01
CA VAL A 31 2.53 -4.49 -10.15
C VAL A 31 3.05 -5.66 -10.99
N ASN A 32 2.59 -6.89 -10.72
CA ASN A 32 3.00 -8.06 -11.49
C ASN A 32 2.51 -8.02 -12.95
N ALA A 33 1.32 -7.47 -13.21
CA ALA A 33 0.84 -7.20 -14.57
C ALA A 33 1.78 -6.23 -15.30
N GLN A 34 2.22 -5.16 -14.64
CA GLN A 34 3.21 -4.23 -15.21
C GLN A 34 4.57 -4.91 -15.43
N ARG A 35 5.03 -5.74 -14.50
CA ARG A 35 6.29 -6.51 -14.66
C ARG A 35 6.22 -7.42 -15.87
N LYS A 36 5.11 -8.16 -16.04
CA LYS A 36 4.88 -9.04 -17.19
C LYS A 36 4.85 -8.26 -18.51
N ALA A 37 4.19 -7.11 -18.54
CA ALA A 37 4.17 -6.23 -19.73
C ALA A 37 5.56 -5.70 -20.11
N ASN A 38 6.51 -5.71 -19.17
CA ASN A 38 7.90 -5.31 -19.36
C ASN A 38 8.87 -6.52 -19.38
N GLU A 39 8.37 -7.74 -19.63
CA GLU A 39 9.17 -8.97 -19.73
C GLU A 39 10.01 -9.28 -18.48
N ARG A 40 9.47 -8.95 -17.29
CA ARG A 40 10.08 -9.24 -15.99
C ARG A 40 9.31 -10.33 -15.26
N GLU A 41 10.04 -11.22 -14.59
CA GLU A 41 9.46 -12.23 -13.71
C GLU A 41 8.57 -11.61 -12.64
N PRO A 42 7.36 -12.14 -12.38
CA PRO A 42 6.50 -11.64 -11.32
C PRO A 42 7.17 -11.80 -9.96
N PHE A 43 6.84 -10.92 -9.02
CA PHE A 43 7.19 -11.12 -7.62
C PHE A 43 6.29 -12.18 -7.00
N GLU A 44 6.86 -13.01 -6.13
CA GLU A 44 6.09 -13.87 -5.24
C GLU A 44 5.44 -13.05 -4.13
N TRP A 45 4.26 -13.48 -3.69
CA TRP A 45 3.62 -12.90 -2.52
C TRP A 45 4.30 -13.43 -1.25
N ASP A 46 4.50 -12.54 -0.28
CA ASP A 46 5.09 -12.87 1.02
C ASP A 46 4.28 -12.19 2.12
N ASP A 47 3.58 -12.99 2.94
CA ASP A 47 2.71 -12.50 4.01
C ASP A 47 3.48 -11.72 5.10
N THR A 48 4.77 -11.98 5.28
CA THR A 48 5.59 -11.22 6.23
C THR A 48 5.86 -9.82 5.68
N LEU A 49 6.15 -9.71 4.39
CA LEU A 49 6.36 -8.41 3.73
C LEU A 49 5.07 -7.58 3.67
N GLU A 50 3.92 -8.23 3.43
CA GLU A 50 2.59 -7.62 3.54
C GLU A 50 2.41 -6.97 4.92
N ASN A 51 2.61 -7.74 5.99
CA ASN A 51 2.43 -7.25 7.36
C ASN A 51 3.41 -6.11 7.70
N LEU A 52 4.66 -6.19 7.26
CA LEU A 52 5.63 -5.11 7.45
C LEU A 52 5.23 -3.81 6.72
N ALA A 53 4.76 -3.93 5.48
CA ALA A 53 4.32 -2.79 4.67
C ALA A 53 3.06 -2.13 5.26
N ARG A 54 2.10 -2.94 5.74
CA ARG A 54 0.90 -2.47 6.44
C ARG A 54 1.26 -1.74 7.72
N ALA A 55 2.10 -2.34 8.56
CA ALA A 55 2.53 -1.74 9.82
C ALA A 55 3.25 -0.40 9.61
N HIS A 56 4.10 -0.26 8.58
CA HIS A 56 4.77 1.01 8.28
C HIS A 56 3.80 2.07 7.75
N SER A 57 2.81 1.67 6.93
CA SER A 57 1.73 2.56 6.48
C SER A 57 0.88 3.06 7.65
N GLU A 58 0.55 2.19 8.60
CA GLU A 58 -0.19 2.53 9.82
C GLU A 58 0.63 3.43 10.76
N ASP A 59 1.93 3.20 10.92
CA ASP A 59 2.84 4.04 11.72
C ASP A 59 2.89 5.47 11.14
N MET A 60 3.05 5.57 9.81
CA MET A 60 3.02 6.84 9.06
C MET A 60 1.71 7.60 9.27
N ALA A 61 0.58 6.92 9.09
CA ALA A 61 -0.75 7.53 9.23
C ALA A 61 -1.04 7.95 10.68
N THR A 62 -0.73 7.09 11.65
CA THR A 62 -1.02 7.31 13.08
C THR A 62 -0.21 8.46 13.66
N ARG A 63 1.06 8.61 13.24
CA ARG A 63 1.99 9.58 13.81
C ARG A 63 2.24 10.79 12.94
N GLY A 64 1.54 10.90 11.80
CA GLY A 64 1.57 12.08 10.95
C GLY A 64 2.91 12.33 10.28
N TYR A 65 3.54 11.29 9.72
CA TYR A 65 4.75 11.44 8.91
C TYR A 65 4.67 10.61 7.63
N PHE A 66 5.41 11.02 6.59
CA PHE A 66 5.46 10.32 5.31
C PHE A 66 6.92 10.15 4.86
N LYS A 67 7.57 9.08 5.33
CA LYS A 67 9.00 8.80 5.11
C LYS A 67 9.29 7.29 5.17
N HIS A 68 10.32 6.85 4.47
CA HIS A 68 10.82 5.46 4.55
C HIS A 68 11.39 5.09 5.92
N VAL A 69 12.05 6.05 6.56
CA VAL A 69 12.64 5.91 7.89
C VAL A 69 11.67 6.51 8.89
N ASN A 70 11.30 5.73 9.90
CA ASN A 70 10.42 6.22 10.96
C ASN A 70 11.18 7.21 11.90
N PRO A 71 10.48 7.93 12.78
CA PRO A 71 11.11 8.90 13.67
C PRO A 71 12.20 8.33 14.60
N GLU A 72 12.17 7.03 14.88
CA GLU A 72 13.20 6.31 15.66
C GLU A 72 14.44 5.93 14.84
N GLY A 73 14.48 6.22 13.53
CA GLY A 73 15.60 5.84 12.66
C GLY A 73 15.56 4.39 12.18
N LEU A 74 14.39 3.74 12.24
CA LEU A 74 14.17 2.40 11.72
C LEU A 74 13.99 2.46 10.20
N THR A 75 14.95 1.91 9.46
CA THR A 75 14.98 1.89 7.99
C THR A 75 14.23 0.67 7.45
N PRO A 76 13.85 0.65 6.14
CA PRO A 76 13.24 -0.53 5.53
C PRO A 76 14.09 -1.80 5.69
N MET A 77 15.41 -1.69 5.53
CA MET A 77 16.33 -2.82 5.72
C MET A 77 16.33 -3.33 7.17
N LYS A 78 16.30 -2.42 8.16
CA LYS A 78 16.25 -2.83 9.57
C LYS A 78 14.93 -3.53 9.91
N ARG A 79 13.79 -3.02 9.42
CA ARG A 79 12.48 -3.70 9.57
C ARG A 79 12.52 -5.12 8.99
N LEU A 80 13.08 -5.24 7.78
CA LEU A 80 13.21 -6.51 7.07
C LEU A 80 14.12 -7.50 7.83
N GLN A 81 15.27 -7.05 8.34
CA GLN A 81 16.18 -7.87 9.15
C GLN A 81 15.53 -8.33 10.46
N GLN A 82 14.80 -7.45 11.15
CA GLN A 82 14.06 -7.79 12.37
C GLN A 82 12.99 -8.88 12.13
N ALA A 83 12.44 -8.94 10.92
CA ALA A 83 11.50 -9.99 10.50
C ALA A 83 12.17 -11.29 10.02
N GLY A 84 13.50 -11.43 10.14
CA GLY A 84 14.23 -12.67 9.87
C GLY A 84 14.92 -12.74 8.49
N TYR A 85 14.78 -11.72 7.64
CA TYR A 85 15.39 -11.66 6.30
C TYR A 85 16.87 -11.22 6.35
N ASN A 86 17.64 -11.81 7.25
CA ASN A 86 19.04 -11.41 7.53
C ASN A 86 20.00 -11.61 6.34
N LYS A 87 19.61 -12.39 5.33
CA LYS A 87 20.40 -12.64 4.11
C LYS A 87 20.09 -11.65 2.98
N CYS A 88 19.08 -10.81 3.14
CA CYS A 88 18.71 -9.84 2.11
C CYS A 88 19.78 -8.73 2.01
N ARG A 89 20.18 -8.41 0.78
CA ARG A 89 21.23 -7.40 0.50
C ARG A 89 20.66 -6.07 0.01
N LEU A 90 19.47 -6.10 -0.61
CA LEU A 90 18.84 -4.95 -1.23
C LEU A 90 17.36 -4.94 -0.87
N VAL A 91 16.85 -3.77 -0.57
CA VAL A 91 15.42 -3.55 -0.32
C VAL A 91 15.00 -2.29 -1.07
N GLY A 92 13.85 -2.37 -1.74
CA GLY A 92 13.16 -1.22 -2.31
C GLY A 92 11.83 -1.02 -1.58
N GLU A 93 11.48 0.22 -1.29
CA GLU A 93 10.21 0.58 -0.69
C GLU A 93 9.65 1.77 -1.46
N ASN A 94 8.39 1.67 -1.90
CA ASN A 94 7.64 2.78 -2.47
C ASN A 94 6.52 3.13 -1.49
N ILE A 95 6.31 4.42 -1.22
CA ILE A 95 5.25 4.91 -0.34
C ILE A 95 4.36 5.89 -1.10
N TYR A 96 3.06 5.85 -0.81
CA TYR A 96 2.09 6.78 -1.38
C TYR A 96 1.04 7.12 -0.31
N ALA A 97 0.63 8.38 -0.28
CA ALA A 97 -0.46 8.85 0.56
C ALA A 97 -1.39 9.72 -0.29
N LEU A 98 -2.69 9.41 -0.25
CA LEU A 98 -3.71 10.26 -0.86
C LEU A 98 -4.17 11.28 0.17
N CYS A 99 -3.94 12.56 -0.10
CA CYS A 99 -4.50 13.64 0.71
C CYS A 99 -5.93 13.92 0.21
N VAL A 100 -6.93 13.46 0.95
CA VAL A 100 -8.33 13.87 0.74
C VAL A 100 -8.61 15.06 1.65
N SER A 101 -8.72 16.24 1.03
CA SER A 101 -9.10 17.51 1.66
C SER A 101 -10.58 17.57 2.00
#